data_AF-G0NCP5-F1
#
_entry.id   AF-G0NCP5-F1
#
_cell.length_a   1.000
_cell.length_b   1.000
_cell.length_c   1.000
_cell.angle_alpha   90.00
_cell.angle_beta   90.00
_cell.angle_gamma   90.00
#
_symmetry.space_group_name_H-M   'P 1'
#
loop_
_entity.id
_entity.type
_entity.pdbx_description
1 polymer ?
#
loop_
_entity_poly.entity_id
_entity_poly.type
_entity_poly.pdbx_seq_one_letter_code
_entity_poly.pdbx_strand_id
1 'polypeptide(L)'
;MSKQLFLLLAVFVMASIARKEFPSRKKLAAEFLAAGVKQQYIDQFFNTEQSRADRVAAAAAEEKKTGKKGLRDAVYQKEREDDIKMFESWPEEQTELLSGVWNKYVMP
;
A
#
# COMPACT_ATOMS: atom_id res chain seq x y z
N MET A 1 40.29 -4.71 9.64
CA MET A 1 39.25 -4.50 8.61
C MET A 1 38.09 -5.51 8.66
N SER A 2 38.19 -6.67 9.33
CA SER A 2 37.10 -7.68 9.36
C SER A 2 35.86 -7.29 10.18
N LYS A 3 36.03 -6.61 11.33
CA LYS A 3 34.93 -6.27 12.24
C LYS A 3 33.91 -5.26 11.67
N GLN A 4 34.39 -4.29 10.87
CA GLN A 4 33.53 -3.30 10.21
C GLN A 4 32.71 -3.90 9.06
N LEU A 5 33.28 -4.84 8.31
CA LEU A 5 32.56 -5.61 7.30
C LEU A 5 31.48 -6.50 7.93
N PHE A 6 31.76 -7.10 9.09
CA PHE A 6 30.79 -7.92 9.82
C PHE A 6 29.59 -7.09 10.33
N LEU A 7 29.86 -5.87 10.81
CA LEU A 7 28.81 -4.92 11.22
C LEU A 7 27.96 -4.47 10.03
N LEU A 8 28.58 -4.15 8.89
CA LEU A 8 27.84 -3.80 7.67
C LEU A 8 26.98 -4.98 7.17
N LEU A 9 27.50 -6.20 7.24
CA LEU A 9 26.76 -7.40 6.85
C LEU A 9 25.57 -7.65 7.78
N ALA A 10 25.76 -7.48 9.10
CA ALA A 10 24.69 -7.64 10.09
C ALA A 10 23.59 -6.58 9.91
N VAL A 11 23.96 -5.33 9.65
CA VAL A 11 22.99 -4.25 9.34
C VAL A 11 22.27 -4.54 8.02
N PHE A 12 22.97 -5.02 7.00
CA PHE A 12 22.38 -5.37 5.72
C PHE A 12 21.39 -6.55 5.85
N VAL A 13 21.75 -7.59 6.60
CA VAL A 13 20.88 -8.74 6.87
C VAL A 13 19.64 -8.29 7.66
N MET A 14 19.80 -7.50 8.73
CA MET A 14 18.67 -6.96 9.47
C MET A 14 17.77 -6.07 8.61
N ALA A 15 18.33 -5.22 7.76
CA ALA A 15 17.57 -4.39 6.82
C ALA A 15 16.87 -5.22 5.73
N SER A 16 17.45 -6.33 5.30
CA SER A 16 16.86 -7.23 4.30
C SER A 16 15.70 -8.05 4.87
N ILE A 17 15.79 -8.47 6.14
CA ILE A 17 14.72 -9.19 6.84
C ILE A 17 13.58 -8.24 7.23
N ALA A 18 13.88 -6.97 7.47
CA ALA A 18 12.89 -5.95 7.82
C ALA A 18 11.99 -5.52 6.64
N ARG A 19 12.27 -5.93 5.39
CA ARG A 19 11.36 -5.68 4.27
C ARG A 19 10.14 -6.60 4.41
N LYS A 20 9.07 -6.03 4.96
CA LYS A 20 7.75 -6.64 5.00
C LYS A 20 7.26 -6.83 3.56
N GLU A 21 7.30 -8.07 3.08
CA GLU A 21 6.73 -8.40 1.77
C GLU A 21 5.21 -8.44 1.90
N PHE A 22 4.55 -7.50 1.21
CA PHE A 22 3.11 -7.54 1.07
C PHE A 22 2.70 -8.79 0.25
N PRO A 23 1.56 -9.43 0.58
CA PRO A 23 1.06 -10.54 -0.20
C PRO A 23 0.78 -10.09 -1.64
N SER A 24 0.92 -11.02 -2.59
CA SER A 24 0.53 -10.74 -3.97
C SER A 24 -0.96 -10.41 -4.05
N ARG A 25 -1.36 -9.58 -5.02
CA ARG A 25 -2.77 -9.21 -5.27
C ARG A 25 -3.68 -10.44 -5.34
N LYS A 26 -3.23 -11.53 -5.99
CA LYS A 26 -3.98 -12.78 -6.09
C LYS A 26 -4.19 -13.45 -4.73
N LYS A 27 -3.16 -13.50 -3.89
CA LYS A 27 -3.25 -14.07 -2.53
C LYS A 27 -4.19 -13.23 -1.67
N LEU A 28 -4.02 -11.91 -1.70
CA LEU A 28 -4.84 -11.00 -0.90
C LEU A 28 -6.31 -11.01 -1.34
N ALA A 29 -6.59 -11.08 -2.65
CA ALA A 29 -7.94 -11.23 -3.18
C ALA A 29 -8.61 -12.52 -2.67
N ALA A 30 -7.88 -13.64 -2.67
CA ALA A 30 -8.39 -14.91 -2.16
C ALA A 30 -8.69 -14.84 -0.65
N GLU A 31 -7.87 -14.14 0.13
CA GLU A 31 -8.10 -13.94 1.57
C GLU A 31 -9.30 -13.02 1.85
N PHE A 32 -9.48 -11.94 1.06
CA PHE A 32 -10.67 -11.10 1.15
C PHE A 32 -11.94 -11.88 0.81
N LEU A 33 -11.92 -12.69 -0.25
CA LEU A 33 -13.05 -13.56 -0.61
C LEU A 33 -13.34 -14.59 0.50
N ALA A 34 -12.30 -15.22 1.06
CA ALA A 34 -12.45 -16.17 2.16
C ALA A 34 -13.01 -15.52 3.43
N ALA A 35 -12.74 -14.23 3.65
CA ALA A 35 -13.31 -13.44 4.74
C ALA A 35 -14.76 -12.99 4.47
N GLY A 36 -15.29 -13.19 3.25
CA GLY A 36 -16.67 -12.81 2.91
C GLY A 36 -16.81 -11.41 2.30
N VAL A 37 -15.71 -10.77 1.92
CA VAL A 37 -15.77 -9.51 1.17
C VAL A 37 -16.29 -9.80 -0.24
N LYS A 38 -17.28 -9.04 -0.71
CA LYS A 38 -17.85 -9.22 -2.06
C LYS A 38 -16.83 -8.79 -3.12
N GLN A 39 -16.80 -9.52 -4.24
CA GLN A 39 -15.88 -9.28 -5.35
C GLN A 39 -15.86 -7.83 -5.83
N GLN A 40 -17.01 -7.17 -5.91
CA GLN A 40 -17.10 -5.77 -6.36
C GLN A 40 -16.26 -4.80 -5.50
N TYR A 41 -16.20 -5.03 -4.19
CA TYR A 41 -15.44 -4.20 -3.26
C TYR A 41 -13.95 -4.54 -3.31
N ILE A 42 -13.61 -5.82 -3.50
CA ILE A 42 -12.25 -6.27 -3.75
C ILE A 42 -11.69 -5.63 -5.03
N ASP A 43 -12.47 -5.65 -6.10
CA ASP A 43 -12.08 -5.06 -7.38
C ASP A 43 -11.92 -3.55 -7.26
N GLN A 44 -12.86 -2.88 -6.59
CA GLN A 44 -12.79 -1.44 -6.32
C GLN A 44 -11.54 -1.09 -5.50
N PHE A 45 -11.26 -1.82 -4.41
CA PHE A 45 -10.06 -1.61 -3.59
C PHE A 45 -8.79 -1.68 -4.43
N PHE A 46 -8.62 -2.75 -5.21
CA PHE A 46 -7.39 -2.89 -5.99
C PHE A 46 -7.29 -1.92 -7.16
N ASN A 47 -8.41 -1.51 -7.74
CA ASN A 47 -8.41 -0.48 -8.78
C ASN A 47 -8.01 0.88 -8.19
N THR A 48 -8.49 1.21 -6.99
CA THR A 48 -8.06 2.40 -6.25
C THR A 48 -6.57 2.34 -5.96
N GLU A 49 -6.05 1.24 -5.39
CA GLU A 49 -4.63 1.08 -5.09
C GLU A 49 -3.74 1.20 -6.34
N GLN A 50 -4.16 0.61 -7.47
CA GLN A 50 -3.43 0.76 -8.73
C GLN A 50 -3.44 2.21 -9.22
N SER A 51 -4.61 2.86 -9.21
CA SER A 51 -4.72 4.26 -9.63
C SER A 51 -3.88 5.19 -8.76
N ARG A 52 -3.74 4.89 -7.47
CA ARG A 52 -2.85 5.63 -6.56
C ARG A 52 -1.40 5.49 -6.96
N ALA A 53 -0.93 4.25 -7.15
CA ALA A 53 0.43 3.97 -7.60
C ALA A 53 0.77 4.73 -8.89
N ASP A 54 -0.16 4.75 -9.86
CA ASP A 54 0.02 5.45 -11.13
C ASP A 54 0.07 6.98 -10.94
N ARG A 55 -0.79 7.56 -10.09
CA ARG A 55 -0.82 9.00 -9.79
C ARG A 55 0.44 9.46 -9.07
N VAL A 56 0.93 8.70 -8.09
CA VAL A 56 2.19 8.99 -7.39
C VAL A 56 3.38 8.89 -8.34
N ALA A 57 3.40 7.89 -9.21
CA ALA A 57 4.45 7.73 -10.22
C ALA A 57 4.46 8.90 -11.21
N ALA A 58 3.30 9.33 -11.70
CA ALA A 58 3.16 10.48 -12.58
C ALA A 58 3.62 11.79 -11.90
N ALA A 59 3.22 12.00 -10.64
CA ALA A 59 3.67 13.16 -9.86
C ALA A 59 5.20 13.14 -9.68
N ALA A 60 5.78 11.99 -9.30
CA ALA A 60 7.23 11.86 -9.15
C ALA A 60 8.00 12.11 -10.46
N ALA A 61 7.46 11.65 -11.60
CA ALA A 61 8.03 11.93 -12.92
C ALA A 61 7.97 13.43 -13.26
N GLU A 62 6.86 14.09 -12.93
CA GLU A 62 6.69 15.52 -13.18
C GLU A 62 7.58 16.38 -12.27
N GLU A 63 7.75 16.01 -11.00
CA GLU A 63 8.70 16.68 -10.09
C GLU A 63 10.14 16.55 -10.62
N LYS A 64 10.52 15.37 -11.13
CA LYS A 64 11.83 15.14 -11.75
C LYS A 64 12.03 15.98 -13.01
N LYS A 65 10.98 16.16 -13.81
CA LYS A 65 11.02 16.92 -15.06
C LYS A 65 11.08 18.44 -14.84
N THR A 66 10.28 18.94 -13.88
CA THR A 66 10.08 20.38 -13.68
C THR A 66 10.91 20.96 -12.54
N GLY A 67 11.48 20.13 -11.66
CA GLY A 67 12.14 20.56 -10.44
C GLY A 67 11.19 21.09 -9.36
N LYS A 68 9.89 21.15 -9.64
CA LYS A 68 8.87 21.59 -8.68
C LYS A 68 8.61 20.47 -7.68
N LYS A 69 8.70 20.77 -6.38
CA LYS A 69 8.42 19.83 -5.29
C LYS A 69 6.98 19.99 -4.78
N GLY A 70 6.44 18.95 -4.14
CA GLY A 70 5.15 18.97 -3.45
C GLY A 70 3.98 18.47 -4.30
N LEU A 71 4.22 18.02 -5.54
CA LEU A 71 3.18 17.37 -6.37
C LEU A 71 2.82 16.01 -5.78
N ARG A 72 3.81 15.29 -5.25
CA ARG A 72 3.56 14.00 -4.58
C ARG A 72 2.72 14.18 -3.31
N ASP A 73 3.03 15.19 -2.50
CA ASP A 73 2.29 15.49 -1.27
C ASP A 73 0.84 15.87 -1.56
N ALA A 74 0.62 16.69 -2.61
CA ALA A 74 -0.73 17.02 -3.06
C ALA A 74 -1.52 15.79 -3.53
N VAL A 75 -0.86 14.86 -4.24
CA VAL A 75 -1.47 13.57 -4.61
C VAL A 75 -1.81 12.75 -3.36
N TYR A 76 -0.89 12.62 -2.39
CA TYR A 76 -1.16 11.86 -1.16
C TYR A 76 -2.34 12.40 -0.36
N GLN A 77 -2.50 13.72 -0.27
CA GLN A 77 -3.65 14.33 0.42
C GLN A 77 -4.97 13.97 -0.28
N LYS A 78 -5.00 14.11 -1.61
CA LYS A 78 -6.18 13.75 -2.40
C LYS A 78 -6.49 12.25 -2.30
N GLU A 79 -5.47 11.39 -2.29
CA GLU A 79 -5.66 9.95 -2.11
C GLU A 79 -6.26 9.61 -0.76
N ARG A 80 -5.86 10.29 0.31
CA ARG A 80 -6.47 10.10 1.63
C ARG A 80 -7.96 10.44 1.59
N GLU A 81 -8.36 11.52 0.92
CA GLU A 81 -9.77 11.89 0.78
C GLU A 81 -10.54 10.87 -0.07
N ASP A 82 -9.95 10.40 -1.18
CA ASP A 82 -10.53 9.36 -2.04
C ASP A 82 -10.73 8.04 -1.27
N ASP A 83 -9.75 7.64 -0.44
CA ASP A 83 -9.81 6.44 0.39
C ASP A 83 -10.94 6.53 1.42
N ILE A 84 -11.05 7.66 2.13
CA ILE A 84 -12.12 7.91 3.10
C ILE A 84 -13.48 7.79 2.41
N LYS A 85 -13.67 8.47 1.28
CA LYS A 85 -14.95 8.43 0.53
C LYS A 85 -15.27 7.02 0.02
N MET A 86 -14.26 6.27 -0.42
CA MET A 86 -14.46 4.88 -0.83
C MET A 86 -15.01 4.05 0.33
N PHE A 87 -14.35 4.07 1.50
CA PHE A 87 -14.79 3.29 2.66
C PHE A 87 -16.12 3.76 3.25
N GLU A 88 -16.40 5.06 3.24
CA GLU A 88 -17.71 5.63 3.64
C GLU A 88 -18.84 5.20 2.71
N SER A 89 -18.54 4.96 1.42
CA SER A 89 -19.54 4.50 0.44
C SER A 89 -19.88 3.01 0.56
N TRP A 90 -19.10 2.25 1.34
CA TRP A 90 -19.27 0.81 1.48
C TRP A 90 -20.15 0.48 2.69
N PRO A 91 -20.87 -0.67 2.66
CA PRO A 91 -21.47 -1.22 3.86
C PRO A 91 -20.40 -1.46 4.93
N GLU A 92 -20.68 -1.07 6.17
CA GLU A 92 -19.76 -1.17 7.31
C GLU A 92 -19.15 -2.58 7.45
N GLU A 93 -19.98 -3.62 7.35
CA GLU A 93 -19.56 -5.03 7.37
C GLU A 93 -18.45 -5.32 6.34
N GLN A 94 -18.55 -4.77 5.12
CA GLN A 94 -17.57 -5.02 4.07
C GLN A 94 -16.25 -4.29 4.33
N THR A 95 -16.33 -3.09 4.90
CA THR A 95 -15.18 -2.32 5.35
C THR A 95 -14.47 -3.02 6.51
N GLU A 96 -15.20 -3.54 7.48
CA GLU A 96 -14.66 -4.29 8.62
C GLU A 96 -13.98 -5.59 8.19
N LEU A 97 -14.63 -6.38 7.33
CA LEU A 97 -14.07 -7.64 6.81
C LEU A 97 -12.77 -7.39 6.03
N LEU A 98 -12.76 -6.39 5.14
CA LEU A 98 -11.55 -6.05 4.39
C LEU A 98 -10.44 -5.53 5.32
N SER A 99 -10.76 -4.63 6.23
CA SER A 99 -9.79 -4.06 7.19
C SER A 99 -9.21 -5.15 8.11
N GLY A 100 -10.01 -6.12 8.54
CA GLY A 100 -9.56 -7.24 9.36
C GLY A 100 -8.52 -8.11 8.66
N VAL A 101 -8.63 -8.31 7.34
CA VAL A 101 -7.60 -9.00 6.55
C VAL A 101 -6.41 -8.09 6.29
N TRP A 102 -6.63 -6.85 5.89
CA TRP A 102 -5.59 -5.88 5.54
C TRP A 102 -4.65 -5.54 6.72
N ASN A 103 -5.21 -5.41 7.92
CA ASN A 103 -4.46 -5.08 9.13
C ASN A 103 -3.39 -6.13 9.47
N LYS A 104 -3.59 -7.41 9.12
CA LYS A 104 -2.56 -8.46 9.27
C LYS A 104 -1.26 -8.11 8.55
N TYR A 105 -1.36 -7.37 7.46
CA TYR A 105 -0.24 -7.01 6.60
C TYR A 105 0.28 -5.60 6.86
N VAL A 106 -0.56 -4.66 7.30
CA VAL A 106 -0.14 -3.27 7.52
C VAL A 106 0.28 -2.98 8.96
N MET A 107 -0.36 -3.59 9.97
CA MET A 107 -0.06 -3.37 11.39
C MET A 107 0.35 -4.70 12.07
N PRO A 108 1.66 -5.01 12.13
CA PRO A 108 2.17 -6.11 12.94
C PRO A 108 2.37 -5.70 14.41
#